data_AF-A0A8T2QJQ8-F1
#
_entry.id   AF-A0A8T2QJQ8-F1
#
_cell.length_a   1.000
_cell.length_b   1.000
_cell.length_c   1.000
_cell.angle_alpha   90.00
_cell.angle_beta   90.00
_cell.angle_gamma   90.00
#
_symmetry.space_group_name_H-M   'P 1'
#
loop_
_entity.id
_entity.type
_entity.pdbx_description
1 polymer ?
#
loop_
_entity_poly.entity_id
_entity_poly.type
_entity_poly.pdbx_seq_one_letter_code
_entity_poly.pdbx_strand_id
1 'polypeptide(L)'
;MIYIRVKRKKSTYFVHCDPDETILEVKAKLQTLSDSPIHTQRLILLSTHQVLDDARTLAQQKVGNDAIIAMTLRKSTGEWEDIDIQRAGSDSFYPD
;
A
#
# COMPACT_ATOMS: atom_id res chain seq x y z
N MET A 1 1.85 -14.93 -10.01
CA MET A 1 2.73 -14.07 -9.19
C MET A 1 2.83 -12.68 -9.80
N ILE A 2 2.43 -11.67 -9.04
CA ILE A 2 2.57 -10.25 -9.35
C ILE A 2 3.39 -9.58 -8.24
N TYR A 3 3.88 -8.39 -8.54
CA TYR A 3 4.58 -7.54 -7.60
C TYR A 3 3.81 -6.24 -7.41
N ILE A 4 3.70 -5.78 -6.16
CA ILE A 4 3.05 -4.52 -5.81
C ILE A 4 3.98 -3.66 -4.96
N ARG A 5 3.84 -2.34 -5.10
CA ARG A 5 4.55 -1.34 -4.30
C ARG A 5 3.61 -0.73 -3.30
N VAL A 6 3.85 -0.97 -2.03
CA VAL A 6 3.06 -0.39 -0.95
C VAL A 6 3.82 0.79 -0.37
N LYS A 7 3.28 2.00 -0.48
CA LYS A 7 3.92 3.24 -0.04
C LYS A 7 3.24 3.80 1.20
N ARG A 8 4.05 4.28 2.14
CA ARG A 8 3.61 5.00 3.34
C ARG A 8 4.64 6.05 3.71
N LYS A 9 4.29 7.34 3.70
CA LYS A 9 5.21 8.44 4.00
C LYS A 9 6.47 8.37 3.13
N LYS A 10 7.62 8.07 3.74
CA LYS A 10 8.93 7.90 3.08
C LYS A 10 9.30 6.43 2.83
N SER A 11 8.46 5.48 3.26
CA SER A 11 8.71 4.04 3.16
C SER A 11 8.02 3.46 1.94
N THR A 12 8.71 2.54 1.26
CA THR A 12 8.14 1.71 0.20
C THR A 12 8.42 0.25 0.53
N TYR A 13 7.37 -0.55 0.60
CA TYR A 13 7.42 -1.99 0.82
C TYR A 13 7.16 -2.70 -0.51
N PHE A 14 7.95 -3.73 -0.78
CA PHE A 14 7.82 -4.56 -1.96
C PHE A 14 7.18 -5.88 -1.56
N VAL A 15 5.99 -6.16 -2.07
CA VAL A 15 5.24 -7.36 -1.72
C VAL A 15 5.05 -8.21 -2.96
N HIS A 16 5.43 -9.48 -2.84
CA HIS A 16 5.13 -10.51 -3.82
C HIS A 16 3.84 -11.21 -3.45
N CYS A 17 2.89 -11.19 -4.37
CA CYS A 17 1.58 -11.77 -4.15
C CYS A 17 1.00 -12.37 -5.42
N ASP A 18 0.02 -13.26 -5.29
CA ASP A 18 -0.72 -13.81 -6.40
C ASP A 18 -2.02 -13.04 -6.63
N PRO A 19 -2.50 -12.92 -7.88
CA PRO A 19 -3.72 -12.16 -8.18
C PRO A 19 -4.98 -12.71 -7.48
N ASP A 20 -4.94 -13.98 -7.08
CA ASP A 20 -6.00 -14.68 -6.35
C ASP A 20 -5.92 -14.49 -4.83
N GLU A 21 -4.81 -13.93 -4.31
CA GLU A 21 -4.71 -13.61 -2.88
C GLU A 21 -5.66 -12.46 -2.52
N THR A 22 -6.21 -12.58 -1.32
CA THR A 22 -7.05 -11.56 -0.71
C THR A 22 -6.23 -10.39 -0.19
N ILE A 23 -6.87 -9.23 -0.06
CA ILE A 23 -6.25 -8.06 0.56
C ILE A 23 -5.84 -8.35 2.01
N LEU A 24 -6.60 -9.20 2.73
CA LEU A 24 -6.23 -9.64 4.07
C LEU A 24 -4.89 -10.39 4.11
N GLU A 25 -4.66 -11.30 3.16
CA GLU A 25 -3.38 -12.02 3.03
C GLU A 25 -2.22 -11.07 2.72
N VAL A 26 -2.44 -10.09 1.83
CA VAL A 26 -1.45 -9.05 1.52
C VAL A 26 -1.09 -8.23 2.76
N LYS A 27 -2.09 -7.84 3.57
CA LYS A 27 -1.85 -7.15 4.85
C LYS A 27 -1.06 -7.99 5.84
N ALA A 28 -1.29 -9.31 5.87
CA ALA A 28 -0.50 -10.22 6.70
C ALA A 28 0.98 -10.22 6.31
N LYS A 29 1.29 -10.25 5.01
CA LYS A 29 2.68 -10.10 4.54
C LYS A 29 3.26 -8.74 4.89
N LEU A 30 2.47 -7.67 4.77
CA LEU A 30 2.88 -6.32 5.17
C LEU A 30 3.10 -6.16 6.67
N GLN A 31 2.38 -6.89 7.52
CA GLN A 31 2.61 -6.86 8.96
C GLN A 31 4.04 -7.26 9.30
N THR A 32 4.57 -8.31 8.65
CA THR A 32 5.96 -8.74 8.84
C THR A 32 6.97 -7.71 8.34
N LEU A 33 6.64 -6.92 7.31
CA LEU A 33 7.53 -5.92 6.72
C LEU A 33 7.48 -4.56 7.41
N SER A 34 6.32 -4.20 7.96
CA SER A 34 6.04 -2.86 8.52
C SER A 34 5.93 -2.85 10.04
N ASP A 35 5.96 -4.02 10.69
CA ASP A 35 5.73 -4.22 12.12
C ASP A 35 4.40 -3.63 12.64
N SER A 36 3.43 -3.41 11.74
CA SER A 36 2.14 -2.81 12.06
C SER A 36 1.03 -3.85 12.07
N PRO A 37 0.08 -3.81 13.03
CA PRO A 37 -1.00 -4.80 13.09
C PRO A 37 -1.94 -4.71 11.87
N ILE A 38 -2.31 -5.85 11.29
CA ILE A 38 -3.20 -5.97 10.12
C ILE A 38 -4.48 -5.13 10.25
N HIS A 39 -5.13 -5.17 11.42
CA HIS A 39 -6.39 -4.47 11.67
C HIS A 39 -6.25 -2.93 11.69
N THR A 40 -5.04 -2.42 11.91
CA THR A 40 -4.76 -0.99 11.83
C THR A 40 -4.37 -0.56 10.42
N GLN A 41 -4.16 -1.48 9.49
CA GLN A 41 -3.74 -1.17 8.13
C GLN A 41 -4.94 -0.93 7.22
N ARG A 42 -4.88 0.15 6.44
CA ARG A 42 -5.81 0.44 5.35
C ARG A 42 -5.02 0.65 4.08
N LEU A 43 -5.33 -0.18 3.09
CA LEU A 43 -4.71 -0.16 1.77
C LEU A 43 -5.61 0.60 0.80
N ILE A 44 -5.04 1.54 0.05
CA ILE A 44 -5.72 2.34 -0.95
C ILE A 44 -4.98 2.21 -2.27
N LEU A 45 -5.66 1.77 -3.32
CA LEU A 45 -5.07 1.70 -4.65
C LEU A 45 -4.94 3.11 -5.23
N LEU A 46 -3.72 3.57 -5.51
CA LEU A 46 -3.51 4.94 -5.98
C LEU A 46 -4.00 5.19 -7.41
N SER A 47 -4.08 4.16 -8.25
CA SER A 47 -4.56 4.33 -9.63
C SER A 47 -6.04 4.70 -9.70
N THR A 48 -6.85 4.21 -8.76
CA THR A 48 -8.31 4.44 -8.71
C THR A 48 -8.74 5.22 -7.47
N HIS A 49 -7.82 5.54 -6.56
CA HIS A 49 -8.08 6.08 -5.22
C HIS A 49 -9.11 5.26 -4.42
N GLN A 50 -9.21 3.96 -4.69
CA GLN A 50 -10.16 3.06 -4.04
C GLN A 50 -9.54 2.42 -2.79
N VAL A 51 -10.28 2.45 -1.68
CA VAL A 51 -9.96 1.65 -0.50
C VAL A 51 -10.20 0.18 -0.83
N LEU A 52 -9.16 -0.63 -0.64
CA LEU A 52 -9.21 -2.07 -0.93
C LEU A 52 -9.97 -2.81 0.18
N ASP A 53 -10.78 -3.78 -0.23
CA ASP A 53 -11.62 -4.60 0.66
C ASP A 53 -10.92 -5.90 1.03
N ASP A 54 -10.86 -6.19 2.34
CA ASP A 54 -10.16 -7.35 2.92
C ASP A 54 -10.72 -8.69 2.43
N ALA A 55 -12.00 -8.73 2.07
CA ALA A 55 -12.67 -9.93 1.55
C ALA A 55 -12.49 -10.14 0.04
N ARG A 56 -11.94 -9.14 -0.68
CA ARG A 56 -11.75 -9.22 -2.14
C ARG A 56 -10.33 -9.61 -2.50
N THR A 57 -10.19 -10.22 -3.68
CA THR A 57 -8.87 -10.56 -4.23
C THR A 57 -8.24 -9.36 -4.95
N LEU A 58 -6.92 -9.42 -5.12
CA LEU A 58 -6.17 -8.43 -5.90
C LEU A 58 -6.73 -8.29 -7.33
N ALA A 59 -7.05 -9.40 -7.99
CA ALA A 59 -7.66 -9.41 -9.32
C ALA A 59 -9.04 -8.73 -9.34
N GLN A 60 -9.91 -9.01 -8.36
CA GLN A 60 -11.24 -8.39 -8.26
C GLN A 60 -11.17 -6.87 -8.04
N GLN A 61 -10.10 -6.40 -7.39
CA GLN A 61 -9.83 -5.00 -7.16
C GLN A 61 -9.02 -4.34 -8.28
N LYS A 62 -8.79 -5.07 -9.40
CA LYS A 62 -8.01 -4.62 -10.55
C LYS A 62 -6.57 -4.21 -10.18
N VAL A 63 -6.01 -4.85 -9.16
CA VAL A 63 -4.61 -4.68 -8.78
C VAL A 63 -3.76 -5.53 -9.71
N GLY A 64 -3.03 -4.87 -10.61
CA GLY A 64 -2.11 -5.50 -11.54
C GLY A 64 -0.68 -5.57 -11.02
N ASN A 65 0.20 -6.13 -11.84
CA ASN A 65 1.64 -6.05 -11.61
C ASN A 65 2.09 -4.58 -11.61
N ASP A 66 3.06 -4.26 -10.76
CA ASP A 66 3.62 -2.92 -10.59
C ASP A 66 2.68 -1.89 -9.96
N ALA A 67 1.50 -2.33 -9.47
CA ALA A 67 0.52 -1.44 -8.88
C ALA A 67 1.08 -0.72 -7.64
N ILE A 68 0.73 0.57 -7.52
CA ILE A 68 1.11 1.40 -6.38
C ILE A 68 -0.08 1.51 -5.44
N ILE A 69 0.13 1.04 -4.21
CA ILE A 69 -0.87 1.04 -3.15
C ILE A 69 -0.37 1.95 -2.03
N ALA A 70 -1.21 2.85 -1.55
CA ALA A 70 -0.95 3.60 -0.34
C ALA A 70 -1.36 2.79 0.88
N MET A 71 -0.54 2.80 1.92
CA MET A 71 -0.87 2.24 3.23
C MET A 71 -1.01 3.35 4.26
N THR A 72 -2.16 3.41 4.91
CA THR A 72 -2.44 4.29 6.04
C THR A 72 -2.67 3.44 7.28
N LEU A 73 -2.18 3.89 8.44
CA LEU A 73 -2.46 3.22 9.70
C LEU A 73 -3.55 3.97 10.48
N ARG A 74 -4.29 3.23 11.30
CA ARG A 74 -5.19 3.81 12.29
C ARG A 74 -4.38 4.23 13.53
N LYS A 75 -4.48 5.51 13.89
CA LYS A 75 -3.87 6.07 15.11
C LYS A 75 -4.62 5.57 16.35
N SER A 76 -3.97 5.67 17.51
CA SER A 76 -4.60 5.38 18.81
C SER A 76 -5.80 6.29 19.13
N THR A 77 -5.86 7.48 18.52
CA THR A 77 -7.01 8.40 18.61
C THR A 77 -8.24 7.93 17.83
N GLY A 78 -8.11 6.87 17.04
CA GLY A 78 -9.16 6.33 16.17
C GLY A 78 -9.18 6.92 14.76
N GLU A 79 -8.41 7.98 14.51
CA GLU A 79 -8.26 8.63 13.20
C GLU A 79 -7.29 7.88 12.29
N TRP A 80 -7.50 7.97 10.98
CA TRP A 80 -6.56 7.42 9.99
C TRP A 80 -5.41 8.38 9.75
N GLU A 81 -4.21 7.84 9.49
CA GLU A 81 -3.12 8.61 8.92
C GLU A 81 -3.52 9.17 7.55
N ASP A 82 -3.08 10.39 7.27
CA ASP A 82 -3.24 10.99 5.95
C ASP A 82 -2.38 10.26 4.91
N ILE A 83 -2.83 10.26 3.66
CA ILE A 83 -2.08 9.67 2.55
C ILE A 83 -0.97 10.63 2.15
N ASP A 84 0.11 10.62 2.92
CA ASP A 84 1.36 11.30 2.58
C ASP A 84 2.28 10.31 1.84
N ILE A 85 2.46 10.52 0.54
CA ILE A 85 3.37 9.72 -0.29
C ILE A 85 4.34 10.69 -0.94
N GLN A 86 5.53 10.83 -0.36
CA GLN A 86 6.56 11.64 -0.98
C GLN A 86 6.99 10.99 -2.29
N ARG A 87 6.76 11.70 -3.40
CA ARG A 87 7.42 11.40 -4.67
C ARG A 87 8.89 11.77 -4.47
N ALA A 88 9.76 10.76 -4.37
CA ALA A 88 11.19 10.99 -4.49
C ALA A 88 11.44 11.57 -5.88
N GLY A 89 11.67 12.89 -5.98
CA GLY A 89 11.94 13.56 -7.25
C GLY A 89 11.25 14.91 -7.40
N SER A 90 11.63 15.87 -6.57
CA SER A 90 11.74 17.27 -6.98
C SER A 90 13.00 17.87 -6.36
N ASP A 91 14.10 17.12 -6.42
CA ASP A 91 15.43 17.72 -6.28
C ASP A 91 15.82 18.13 -7.69
N SER A 92 15.48 19.36 -8.05
CA SER A 92 15.94 20.02 -9.26
C SER A 92 17.44 20.26 -9.12
N PHE A 93 18.23 19.21 -9.29
CA PHE A 93 19.69 19.27 -9.33
C PHE A 93 20.13 19.17 -10.79
N TYR A 94 19.85 20.22 -11.55
CA TYR A 94 20.59 20.54 -12.76
C TYR A 94 21.34 21.84 -12.47
N PRO A 95 22.60 21.78 -12.00
CA PRO A 95 23.46 22.95 -12.09
C PRO A 95 23.79 23.19 -13.58
N ASP A 96 23.60 24.45 -14.01
CA ASP A 96 24.02 25.01 -15.31
C ASP A 96 25.53 24.82 -15.54
#